data_AF-A0A538MDX6-F1
#
_entry.id   AF-A0A538MDX6-F1
#
_cell.length_a   1.000
_cell.length_b   1.000
_cell.length_c   1.000
_cell.angle_alpha   90.00
_cell.angle_beta   90.00
_cell.angle_gamma   90.00
#
_symmetry.space_group_name_H-M   'P 1'
#
loop_
_entity.id
_entity.type
_entity.pdbx_description
1 polymer ?
#
loop_
_entity_poly.entity_id
_entity_poly.type
_entity_poly.pdbx_seq_one_letter_code
_entity_poly.pdbx_strand_id
1 'polypeptide(L)'
;MHVLPRWGTVELRTVAASDVSAWVAQLAGKRSASTTRKALGVLRGVLDLAVADRRLAVNPAARVKQPRLPLVEQRFLTADELTSLAQKTTSE
;
A
#
# COMPACT_ATOMS: atom_id res chain seq x y z
N MET A 1 0.63 0.63 -9.52
CA MET A 1 2.02 0.68 -9.01
C MET A 1 2.29 2.08 -8.44
N HIS A 2 2.75 2.23 -7.19
CA HIS A 2 2.81 3.55 -6.51
C HIS A 2 4.19 3.94 -5.94
N VAL A 3 5.09 2.97 -5.74
CA VAL A 3 6.38 3.22 -5.07
C VAL A 3 7.43 3.76 -6.04
N LEU A 4 7.66 3.07 -7.18
CA LEU A 4 8.67 3.48 -8.17
C LEU A 4 8.54 4.92 -8.66
N PRO A 5 7.34 5.46 -9.00
CA PRO A 5 7.23 6.82 -9.51
C PRO A 5 7.76 7.90 -8.57
N ARG A 6 7.78 7.64 -7.25
CA ARG A 6 8.28 8.59 -6.25
C ARG A 6 9.69 8.28 -5.75
N TRP A 7 10.05 7.00 -5.65
CA TRP A 7 11.25 6.55 -4.94
C TRP A 7 12.31 5.93 -5.84
N GLY A 8 12.00 5.64 -7.11
CA GLY A 8 12.91 4.89 -7.99
C GLY A 8 14.23 5.59 -8.28
N THR A 9 14.29 6.91 -8.17
CA THR A 9 15.50 7.72 -8.42
C THR A 9 16.04 8.40 -7.16
N VAL A 10 15.45 8.13 -5.99
CA VAL A 10 15.85 8.76 -4.73
C VAL A 10 16.96 7.94 -4.10
N GLU A 11 18.05 8.60 -3.71
CA GLU A 11 19.12 7.93 -2.98
C GLU A 11 18.62 7.41 -1.62
N LEU A 12 18.94 6.17 -1.28
CA LEU A 12 18.48 5.55 -0.03
C LEU A 12 18.86 6.38 1.21
N ARG A 13 20.07 6.94 1.24
CA ARG A 13 20.59 7.72 2.37
C ARG A 13 19.85 9.04 2.62
N THR A 14 19.17 9.57 1.61
CA THR A 14 18.47 10.86 1.72
C THR A 14 17.00 10.70 2.11
N VAL A 15 16.49 9.46 2.20
CA VAL A 15 15.10 9.22 2.54
C VAL A 15 14.85 9.57 4.02
N ALA A 16 14.14 10.66 4.28
CA ALA A 16 13.73 11.03 5.62
C ALA A 16 12.33 10.52 5.97
N ALA A 17 12.05 10.36 7.27
CA ALA A 17 10.71 9.97 7.75
C ALA A 17 9.63 11.00 7.37
N SER A 18 10.00 12.28 7.26
CA SER A 18 9.14 13.37 6.80
C SER A 18 8.74 13.19 5.33
N ASP A 19 9.66 12.79 4.46
CA ASP A 19 9.38 12.53 3.04
C ASP A 19 8.37 11.39 2.88
N VAL A 20 8.56 10.32 3.65
CA VAL A 20 7.65 9.17 3.65
C VAL A 20 6.27 9.59 4.15
N SER A 21 6.21 10.40 5.21
CA SER A 21 4.94 10.91 5.75
C SER A 21 4.20 11.80 4.76
N ALA A 22 4.91 12.72 4.09
CA ALA A 22 4.36 13.60 3.06
C ALA A 22 3.83 12.80 1.85
N TRP A 23 4.59 11.80 1.41
CA TRP A 23 4.17 10.91 0.33
C TRP A 23 2.92 10.09 0.70
N VAL A 24 2.83 9.57 1.93
CA VAL A 24 1.64 8.85 2.42
C VAL A 24 0.42 9.78 2.43
N ALA A 25 0.57 11.03 2.88
CA ALA A 25 -0.52 12.01 2.86
C ALA A 25 -0.99 12.32 1.43
N GLN A 26 -0.04 12.52 0.51
CA GLN A 26 -0.36 12.74 -0.91
C GLN A 26 -1.08 11.53 -1.53
N LEU A 27 -0.65 10.31 -1.19
CA LEU A 27 -1.25 9.09 -1.72
C LEU A 27 -2.65 8.86 -1.15
N ALA A 28 -2.87 9.17 0.13
CA ALA A 28 -4.19 9.13 0.77
C ALA A 28 -5.20 10.09 0.11
N GLY A 29 -4.75 11.23 -0.42
CA GLY A 29 -5.60 12.14 -1.19
C GLY A 29 -6.02 11.63 -2.57
N LYS A 30 -5.34 10.60 -3.10
CA LYS A 30 -5.55 10.08 -4.47
C LYS A 30 -6.04 8.64 -4.52
N ARG A 31 -5.88 7.87 -3.43
CA ARG A 31 -6.10 6.42 -3.39
C ARG A 31 -6.77 6.02 -2.07
N SER A 32 -7.43 4.86 -2.09
CA SER A 32 -8.06 4.30 -0.90
C SER A 32 -7.03 4.03 0.22
N ALA A 33 -7.50 4.05 1.47
CA ALA A 33 -6.66 3.76 2.63
C ALA A 33 -5.98 2.37 2.54
N SER A 34 -6.67 1.39 1.93
CA SER A 34 -6.11 0.04 1.72
C SER A 34 -4.92 0.08 0.75
N THR A 35 -5.08 0.75 -0.39
CA THR A 35 -4.00 0.92 -1.37
C THR A 35 -2.83 1.70 -0.79
N THR A 36 -3.10 2.78 -0.05
CA THR A 36 -2.06 3.59 0.59
C THR A 36 -1.28 2.79 1.64
N ARG A 37 -1.96 1.96 2.46
CA ARG A 37 -1.30 1.06 3.41
C ARG A 37 -0.42 0.04 2.69
N LYS A 38 -0.92 -0.61 1.64
CA LYS A 38 -0.15 -1.58 0.84
C LYS A 38 1.10 -0.93 0.26
N ALA A 39 0.98 0.26 -0.33
CA ALA A 39 2.10 1.00 -0.90
C ALA A 39 3.16 1.36 0.15
N LEU A 40 2.75 1.85 1.33
CA LEU A 40 3.66 2.10 2.45
C LEU A 40 4.33 0.81 2.96
N GLY A 41 3.60 -0.30 3.00
CA GLY A 41 4.15 -1.61 3.38
C GLY A 41 5.26 -2.06 2.44
N VAL A 42 5.07 -1.91 1.12
CA VAL A 42 6.12 -2.22 0.13
C VAL A 42 7.36 -1.35 0.36
N LEU A 43 7.19 -0.02 0.52
CA LEU A 43 8.32 0.87 0.77
C LEU A 43 9.06 0.50 2.07
N ARG A 44 8.32 0.18 3.14
CA ARG A 44 8.91 -0.30 4.40
C ARG A 44 9.77 -1.53 4.21
N GLY A 45 9.26 -2.54 3.52
CA GLY A 45 10.00 -3.79 3.28
C GLY A 45 11.30 -3.56 2.49
N VAL A 46 11.27 -2.67 1.49
CA VAL A 46 12.49 -2.28 0.74
C VAL A 46 13.51 -1.59 1.66
N LEU A 47 13.05 -0.70 2.54
CA LEU A 47 13.93 0.00 3.49
C LEU A 47 14.43 -0.93 4.61
N ASP A 48 13.63 -1.90 5.05
CA ASP A 48 14.05 -2.93 5.99
C ASP A 48 15.15 -3.81 5.37
N LEU A 49 15.02 -4.18 4.09
CA LEU A 49 16.08 -4.88 3.37
C LEU A 49 17.38 -4.05 3.32
N ALA A 50 17.28 -2.75 3.05
CA ALA A 50 18.44 -1.86 3.07
C ALA A 50 19.10 -1.76 4.46
N VAL A 51 18.34 -1.88 5.55
CA VAL A 51 18.89 -1.97 6.91
C VAL A 51 19.57 -3.32 7.14
N ALA A 52 18.96 -4.42 6.70
CA ALA A 52 19.55 -5.75 6.79
C ALA A 52 20.91 -5.83 6.03
N ASP A 53 20.98 -5.17 4.87
CA ASP A 53 22.19 -5.04 4.06
C ASP A 53 23.20 -4.01 4.63
N ARG A 54 22.92 -3.41 5.80
CA ARG A 54 23.73 -2.37 6.44
C ARG A 54 23.96 -1.12 5.58
N ARG A 55 23.10 -0.86 4.60
CA ARG A 55 23.10 0.37 3.78
C ARG A 55 22.43 1.53 4.49
N LEU A 56 21.50 1.23 5.41
CA LEU A 56 20.87 2.18 6.32
C LEU A 56 21.06 1.73 7.76
N ALA A 57 21.29 2.68 8.67
CA ALA A 57 21.35 2.39 10.09
C ALA A 57 19.97 2.08 10.69
N VAL A 58 18.93 2.75 10.18
CA VAL A 58 17.55 2.63 10.66
C VAL A 58 16.59 2.76 9.49
N ASN A 59 15.40 2.15 9.60
CA ASN A 59 14.35 2.31 8.60
C ASN A 59 13.57 3.63 8.83
N PRO A 60 13.66 4.63 7.94
CA PRO A 60 12.98 5.92 8.10
C PRO A 60 11.45 5.79 8.01
N ALA A 61 10.91 4.72 7.41
CA ALA A 61 9.48 4.48 7.29
C ALA A 61 8.87 3.75 8.50
N ALA A 62 9.68 3.25 9.44
CA ALA A 62 9.23 2.37 10.52
C ALA A 62 8.11 2.98 11.38
N ARG A 63 8.24 4.26 11.75
CA ARG A 63 7.29 4.96 12.65
C ARG A 63 6.24 5.81 11.93
N VAL A 64 6.21 5.80 10.60
CA VAL A 64 5.23 6.59 9.84
C VAL A 64 3.81 6.08 10.10
N LYS A 65 2.87 6.97 10.41
CA LYS A 65 1.49 6.56 10.71
C LYS A 65 0.80 6.04 9.45
N GLN A 66 0.11 4.91 9.59
CA GLN A 66 -0.70 4.36 8.50
C GLN A 66 -2.07 5.03 8.48
N PRO A 67 -2.69 5.24 7.30
CA PRO A 67 -4.09 5.65 7.22
C PRO A 67 -4.99 4.64 7.95
N ARG A 68 -6.04 5.14 8.62
CA ARG A 68 -7.06 4.28 9.24
C ARG A 68 -7.84 3.55 8.14
N LEU A 69 -8.08 2.25 8.29
CA LEU A 69 -9.00 1.55 7.39
C LEU A 69 -10.41 1.72 7.96
N PRO A 70 -11.38 2.22 7.18
CA PRO A 70 -12.77 2.01 7.54
C PRO A 70 -13.05 0.50 7.50
N LEU A 71 -13.82 0.01 8.48
CA LEU A 71 -14.37 -1.34 8.41
C LEU A 71 -15.45 -1.30 7.33
N VAL A 72 -15.18 -1.92 6.20
CA VAL A 72 -16.16 -2.06 5.12
C VAL A 72 -16.76 -3.44 5.27
N GLU A 73 -18.07 -3.51 5.44
CA GLU A 73 -18.80 -4.77 5.44
C GLU A 73 -18.64 -5.42 4.07
N GLN A 74 -18.02 -6.59 4.04
CA GLN A 74 -17.91 -7.36 2.81
C GLN A 74 -19.26 -8.03 2.55
N ARG A 75 -19.98 -7.55 1.54
CA ARG A 75 -21.18 -8.23 1.07
C ARG A 75 -20.77 -9.48 0.30
N PHE A 76 -21.12 -10.64 0.83
CA PHE A 76 -21.02 -11.92 0.15
C PHE A 76 -22.28 -12.19 -0.67
N LEU A 77 -22.14 -12.95 -1.76
CA LEU A 77 -23.28 -13.39 -2.54
C LEU A 77 -24.04 -14.48 -1.78
N THR A 78 -25.37 -14.43 -1.82
CA THR A 78 -26.21 -15.57 -1.39
C THR A 78 -26.14 -16.71 -2.41
N ALA A 79 -26.58 -17.91 -2.04
CA ALA A 79 -26.62 -19.06 -2.96
C ALA A 79 -27.44 -18.76 -4.23
N ASP A 80 -28.53 -18.01 -4.10
CA ASP A 80 -29.38 -17.61 -5.22
C ASP A 80 -28.66 -16.60 -6.13
N GLU A 81 -27.97 -15.61 -5.56
CA GLU A 81 -27.20 -14.63 -6.32
C GLU A 81 -26.01 -15.26 -7.06
N LEU A 82 -25.36 -16.26 -6.43
CA LEU A 82 -24.30 -17.05 -7.06
C LEU A 82 -24.82 -17.85 -8.25
N THR A 83 -25.98 -18.50 -8.10
CA THR A 83 -26.61 -19.29 -9.16
C THR A 83 -27.03 -18.38 -10.33
N SER A 84 -27.59 -17.21 -10.02
CA SER A 84 -27.96 -16.21 -11.03
C SER A 84 -26.73 -15.66 -11.78
N LEU A 85 -25.61 -15.45 -11.08
CA LEU A 85 -24.35 -15.03 -11.70
C LEU A 85 -23.79 -16.11 -12.63
N ALA A 86 -23.78 -17.38 -12.20
CA ALA A 86 -23.26 -18.50 -12.98
C ALA A 86 -24.05 -18.73 -14.29
N GLN A 87 -25.37 -18.58 -14.24
CA GLN A 87 -26.23 -18.68 -15.43
C GLN A 87 -25.93 -17.59 -16.46
N LYS A 88 -25.59 -16.37 -16.01
CA LYS A 88 -25.26 -15.24 -16.91
C LYS A 88 -23.90 -15.36 -17.57
N THR A 89 -22.94 -16.03 -16.93
CA THR A 89 -21.58 -16.23 -17.49
C THR A 89 -21.46 -17.46 -18.39
N THR A 90 -22.44 -18.36 -18.39
CA THR A 90 -22.41 -19.60 -19.21
C THR A 90 -22.98 -19.38 -20.63
N SER A 91 -23.43 -18.17 -20.97
CA SER A 91 -23.74 -17.79 -22.35
C SER A 91 -22.51 -17.13 -22.99
N GLU A 92 -21.57 -17.95 -23.44
CA GLU A 92 -20.55 -17.58 -24.43
C GLU A 92 -20.27 -18.78 -25.35
#